data_AF-A0A520HEB6-F1
#
_entry.id   AF-A0A520HEB6-F1
#
_cell.length_a   1.000
_cell.length_b   1.000
_cell.length_c   1.000
_cell.angle_alpha   90.00
_cell.angle_beta   90.00
_cell.angle_gamma   90.00
#
_symmetry.space_group_name_H-M   'P 1'
#
loop_
_entity.id
_entity.type
_entity.pdbx_description
1 polymer ?
#
loop_
_entity_poly.entity_id
_entity_poly.type
_entity_poly.pdbx_seq_one_letter_code
_entity_poly.pdbx_strand_id
1 'polypeptide(L)'
;LWKASKNGLSLWALENNDRPSLETRLYQAPFFNLYPDGRVCMGNVNVKFSLNIDLDQFMSQWQKLYFGSAFSHLLQGVSPAKCNIVQLWQQQIGTENPFPKHELKRSRDLLKDIIR
;
A
#
# COMPACT_ATOMS: atom_id res chain seq x y z
N LEU A 1 3.76 -2.94 -4.68
CA LEU A 1 2.89 -4.05 -5.14
C LEU A 1 1.48 -3.80 -4.64
N TRP A 2 0.46 -4.01 -5.46
CA TRP A 2 -0.93 -3.88 -5.04
C TRP A 2 -1.78 -5.05 -5.55
N LYS A 3 -2.81 -5.40 -4.78
CA LYS A 3 -3.85 -6.38 -5.14
C LYS A 3 -5.19 -5.70 -4.92
N ALA A 4 -6.06 -5.73 -5.93
CA ALA A 4 -7.40 -5.19 -5.80
C ALA A 4 -8.46 -6.15 -6.30
N SER A 5 -9.65 -5.98 -5.74
CA SER A 5 -10.90 -6.56 -6.22
C SER A 5 -11.95 -5.46 -6.31
N LYS A 6 -13.18 -5.78 -6.70
CA LYS A 6 -14.28 -4.80 -6.62
C LYS A 6 -14.61 -4.35 -5.19
N ASN A 7 -14.17 -5.08 -4.17
CA ASN A 7 -14.55 -4.87 -2.78
C ASN A 7 -13.39 -4.33 -1.90
N GLY A 8 -12.18 -4.22 -2.42
CA GLY A 8 -11.05 -3.84 -1.59
C GLY A 8 -9.72 -3.76 -2.31
N LEU A 9 -8.79 -3.06 -1.67
CA LEU A 9 -7.42 -2.84 -2.11
C LEU A 9 -6.46 -3.27 -0.99
N SER A 10 -5.31 -3.81 -1.38
CA SER A 10 -4.21 -4.14 -0.48
C SER A 10 -2.89 -3.72 -1.10
N LEU A 11 -1.99 -3.18 -0.28
CA LEU A 11 -0.72 -2.59 -0.69
C LEU A 11 0.45 -3.20 0.11
N TRP A 12 1.53 -3.49 -0.60
CA TRP A 12 2.81 -3.91 -0.03
C TRP A 12 3.97 -3.18 -0.70
N ALA A 13 5.05 -3.00 0.04
CA ALA A 13 6.34 -2.56 -0.51
C ALA A 13 7.17 -3.76 -0.98
N LEU A 14 7.96 -3.52 -2.02
CA LEU A 14 9.05 -4.38 -2.46
C LEU A 14 10.37 -3.67 -2.14
N GLU A 15 11.42 -4.43 -1.84
CA GLU A 15 12.73 -3.88 -1.52
C GLU A 15 13.45 -3.28 -2.75
N ASN A 16 13.10 -3.76 -3.94
CA ASN A 16 13.63 -3.36 -5.22
C ASN A 16 12.51 -3.26 -6.27
N ASN A 17 12.82 -2.60 -7.38
CA ASN A 17 11.91 -2.43 -8.51
C ASN A 17 12.06 -3.58 -9.55
N ASP A 18 12.66 -4.68 -9.15
CA ASP A 18 12.83 -5.85 -10.00
C ASP A 18 11.51 -6.64 -10.06
N ARG A 19 11.32 -7.42 -11.13
CA ARG A 19 10.17 -8.31 -11.23
C ARG A 19 10.22 -9.32 -10.07
N PRO A 20 9.22 -9.35 -9.18
CA PRO A 20 9.26 -10.24 -8.03
C PRO A 20 9.00 -11.69 -8.46
N SER A 21 9.55 -12.63 -7.71
CA SER A 21 9.25 -14.07 -7.81
C SER A 21 8.27 -14.46 -6.70
N LEU A 22 7.73 -15.69 -6.79
CA LEU A 22 6.84 -16.24 -5.76
C LEU A 22 7.46 -16.26 -4.35
N GLU A 23 8.79 -16.36 -4.27
CA GLU A 23 9.56 -16.35 -3.02
C GLU A 23 9.98 -14.93 -2.57
N THR A 24 9.59 -13.88 -3.31
CA THR A 24 9.90 -12.50 -2.93
C THR A 24 9.22 -12.12 -1.62
N ARG A 25 10.02 -11.63 -0.66
CA ARG A 25 9.54 -11.10 0.62
C ARG A 25 8.77 -9.81 0.42
N LEU A 26 7.62 -9.70 1.08
CA LEU A 26 6.84 -8.47 1.12
C LEU A 26 7.17 -7.63 2.35
N TYR A 27 7.01 -6.33 2.22
CA TYR A 27 7.18 -5.34 3.29
C TYR A 27 5.87 -4.57 3.47
N GLN A 28 5.64 -4.06 4.68
CA GLN A 28 4.55 -3.11 4.92
C GLN A 28 4.79 -1.89 4.04
N ALA A 29 3.79 -1.50 3.25
CA ALA A 29 3.91 -0.30 2.44
C ALA A 29 3.96 0.91 3.38
N PRO A 30 4.93 1.83 3.23
CA PRO A 30 5.13 2.95 4.15
C PRO A 30 4.11 4.07 3.89
N PHE A 31 2.83 3.72 3.78
CA PHE A 31 1.73 4.66 3.60
C PHE A 31 0.77 4.61 4.78
N PHE A 32 0.01 5.69 4.94
CA PHE A 32 -1.12 5.72 5.86
C PHE A 32 -2.25 4.81 5.37
N ASN A 33 -3.22 4.58 6.26
CA ASN A 33 -4.47 3.85 5.97
C ASN A 33 -4.32 2.37 5.61
N LEU A 34 -3.28 1.73 6.15
CA LEU A 34 -3.02 0.31 5.97
C LEU A 34 -3.09 -0.44 7.30
N TYR A 35 -3.79 -1.57 7.29
CA TYR A 35 -3.69 -2.55 8.35
C TYR A 35 -2.32 -3.28 8.27
N PRO A 36 -1.86 -3.91 9.36
CA PRO A 36 -0.57 -4.62 9.36
C PRO A 36 -0.41 -5.72 8.30
N ASP A 37 -1.52 -6.26 7.79
CA ASP A 37 -1.59 -7.26 6.73
C ASP A 37 -1.62 -6.66 5.30
N GLY A 38 -1.50 -5.34 5.17
CA GLY A 38 -1.49 -4.63 3.90
C GLY A 38 -2.87 -4.25 3.37
N ARG A 39 -3.97 -4.60 4.03
CA ARG A 39 -5.32 -4.16 3.61
C ARG A 39 -5.47 -2.65 3.79
N VAL A 40 -6.07 -1.99 2.79
CA VAL A 40 -6.47 -0.59 2.90
C VAL A 40 -7.74 -0.50 3.75
N CYS A 41 -7.78 0.40 4.73
CA CYS A 41 -9.02 0.70 5.44
C CYS A 41 -9.93 1.53 4.51
N MET A 42 -11.08 0.95 4.20
CA MET A 42 -12.04 1.54 3.26
C MET A 42 -12.99 2.54 3.95
N GLY A 43 -13.04 2.57 5.29
CA GLY A 43 -13.99 3.41 6.03
C GLY A 43 -15.42 3.26 5.49
N ASN A 44 -16.06 4.39 5.20
CA ASN A 44 -17.40 4.46 4.59
C ASN A 44 -17.37 4.61 3.06
N VAL A 45 -16.23 4.38 2.40
CA VAL A 45 -16.13 4.48 0.95
C VAL A 45 -17.05 3.44 0.31
N ASN A 46 -18.04 3.92 -0.45
CA ASN A 46 -18.94 3.07 -1.21
C ASN A 46 -18.29 2.74 -2.56
N VAL A 47 -17.49 1.65 -2.58
CA VAL A 47 -16.84 1.19 -3.80
C VAL A 47 -17.88 0.52 -4.70
N LYS A 48 -18.39 1.26 -5.68
CA LYS A 48 -19.33 0.75 -6.69
C LYS A 48 -18.67 0.77 -8.07
N PHE A 49 -17.91 -0.27 -8.37
CA PHE A 49 -17.45 -0.49 -9.74
C PHE A 49 -18.58 -1.04 -10.61
N SER A 50 -18.68 -0.54 -11.83
CA SER A 50 -19.50 -1.15 -12.88
C SER A 50 -19.02 -2.57 -13.15
N LEU A 51 -19.95 -3.49 -13.46
CA LEU A 51 -19.60 -4.85 -13.88
C LEU A 51 -18.88 -4.87 -15.24
N ASN A 52 -19.04 -3.82 -16.04
CA ASN A 52 -18.44 -3.68 -17.37
C ASN A 52 -17.26 -2.70 -17.38
N ILE A 53 -16.62 -2.48 -16.22
CA ILE A 53 -15.47 -1.60 -16.13
C ILE A 53 -14.26 -2.22 -16.86
N ASP A 54 -13.58 -1.42 -17.66
CA ASP A 54 -12.31 -1.82 -18.26
C ASP A 54 -11.17 -1.78 -17.22
N LEU A 55 -10.05 -2.42 -17.53
CA LEU A 55 -8.92 -2.52 -16.60
C LEU A 55 -8.33 -1.13 -16.27
N ASP A 56 -8.20 -0.25 -17.25
CA ASP A 56 -7.57 1.06 -17.09
C ASP A 56 -8.41 1.99 -16.19
N GLN A 57 -9.72 1.98 -16.36
CA GLN A 57 -10.66 2.68 -15.49
C GLN A 57 -10.68 2.06 -14.09
N PHE A 58 -10.61 0.73 -13.98
CA PHE A 58 -10.54 0.06 -12.67
C PHE A 58 -9.29 0.50 -11.89
N MET A 59 -8.12 0.50 -12.53
CA MET A 59 -6.87 0.98 -11.94
C MET A 59 -6.96 2.47 -11.58
N SER A 60 -7.43 3.30 -12.51
CA SER A 60 -7.54 4.75 -12.31
C SER A 60 -8.49 5.11 -11.18
N GLN A 61 -9.61 4.40 -11.04
CA GLN A 61 -10.54 4.61 -9.94
C GLN A 61 -9.95 4.18 -8.60
N TRP A 62 -9.27 3.03 -8.53
CA TRP A 62 -8.56 2.65 -7.30
C TRP A 62 -7.50 3.66 -6.88
N GLN A 63 -6.72 4.17 -7.84
CA GLN A 63 -5.75 5.23 -7.59
C GLN A 63 -6.42 6.50 -7.04
N LYS A 64 -7.51 6.95 -7.67
CA LYS A 64 -8.29 8.12 -7.20
C LYS A 64 -8.87 7.90 -5.81
N LEU A 65 -9.45 6.74 -5.54
CA LEU A 65 -10.02 6.40 -4.23
C LEU A 65 -8.95 6.39 -3.14
N TYR A 66 -7.78 5.82 -3.43
CA TYR A 66 -6.69 5.75 -2.46
C TYR A 66 -6.10 7.13 -2.17
N PHE A 67 -5.65 7.87 -3.19
CA PHE A 67 -4.99 9.16 -2.98
C PHE A 67 -5.96 10.30 -2.63
N GLY A 68 -7.25 10.16 -2.94
CA GLY A 68 -8.30 11.09 -2.52
C GLY A 68 -8.82 10.84 -1.10
N SER A 69 -8.40 9.75 -0.44
CA SER A 69 -8.85 9.47 0.91
C SER A 69 -8.08 10.31 1.95
N ALA A 70 -8.81 10.89 2.89
CA ALA A 70 -8.24 11.67 3.97
C ALA A 70 -7.89 10.77 5.15
N PHE A 71 -6.69 10.94 5.70
CA PHE A 71 -6.17 10.12 6.80
C PHE A 71 -5.99 10.97 8.05
N SER A 72 -6.63 10.60 9.15
CA SER A 72 -6.54 11.34 10.42
C SER A 72 -5.58 10.73 11.44
N HIS A 73 -5.26 9.43 11.32
CA HIS A 73 -4.42 8.72 12.28
C HIS A 73 -3.76 7.48 11.69
N LEU A 74 -2.73 6.97 12.37
CA LEU A 74 -2.21 5.62 12.12
C LEU A 74 -3.20 4.58 12.62
N LEU A 75 -3.56 3.65 11.76
CA LEU A 75 -4.40 2.52 12.16
C LEU A 75 -3.67 1.73 13.26
N GLN A 76 -4.36 1.49 14.38
CA GLN A 76 -3.84 0.80 15.56
C GLN A 76 -2.62 1.47 16.23
N GLY A 77 -2.28 2.72 15.87
CA GLY A 77 -1.10 3.42 16.39
C GLY A 77 0.24 2.81 15.93
N VAL A 78 0.23 1.92 14.94
CA VAL A 78 1.44 1.23 14.47
C VAL A 78 2.00 1.94 13.25
N SER A 79 3.27 2.34 13.31
CA SER A 79 3.98 2.81 12.12
C SER A 79 4.22 1.66 11.14
N PRO A 80 3.91 1.83 9.84
CA PRO A 80 4.20 0.85 8.80
C PRO A 80 5.68 0.89 8.35
N ALA A 81 6.46 1.83 8.88
CA ALA A 81 7.92 1.88 8.77
C ALA A 81 8.56 1.59 10.14
N LYS A 82 9.88 1.35 10.18
CA LYS A 82 10.61 1.17 11.44
C LYS A 82 10.69 2.48 12.24
N CYS A 83 10.83 3.62 11.56
CA CYS A 83 10.76 4.94 12.16
C CYS A 83 9.33 5.52 12.19
N ASN A 84 9.21 6.76 12.66
CA ASN A 84 7.97 7.52 12.57
C ASN A 84 7.67 7.88 11.10
N ILE A 85 6.55 7.41 10.57
CA ILE A 85 6.17 7.63 9.16
C ILE A 85 5.98 9.11 8.79
N VAL A 86 5.57 9.97 9.72
CA VAL A 86 5.45 11.42 9.44
C VAL A 86 6.83 12.01 9.20
N GLN A 87 7.79 11.70 10.07
CA GLN A 87 9.17 12.14 9.93
C GLN A 87 9.82 11.57 8.66
N LEU A 88 9.57 10.29 8.36
CA LEU A 88 10.03 9.64 7.13
C LEU A 88 9.62 10.44 5.89
N TRP A 89 8.32 10.77 5.77
CA TRP A 89 7.83 11.49 4.61
C TRP A 89 8.26 12.97 4.59
N GLN A 90 8.33 13.63 5.75
CA GLN A 90 8.86 15.01 5.84
C GLN A 90 10.30 15.12 5.29
N GLN A 91 11.12 14.08 5.49
CA GLN A 91 12.49 14.04 4.97
C GLN A 91 12.58 13.71 3.47
N GLN A 92 11.52 13.13 2.89
CA GLN A 92 11.52 12.63 1.51
C GLN A 92 10.77 13.57 0.55
N ILE A 93 9.69 14.20 1.00
CA ILE A 93 8.86 15.08 0.17
C ILE A 93 9.70 16.24 -0.38
N GLY A 94 9.61 16.48 -1.68
CA GLY A 94 10.35 17.54 -2.37
C GLY A 94 11.83 17.23 -2.61
N THR A 95 12.27 16.00 -2.31
CA THR A 95 13.63 15.53 -2.60
C THR A 95 13.63 14.49 -3.71
N GLU A 96 14.77 14.31 -4.37
CA GLU A 96 15.01 13.19 -5.31
C GLU A 96 15.79 12.04 -4.64
N ASN A 97 15.88 12.06 -3.30
CA ASN A 97 16.61 11.05 -2.58
C ASN A 97 15.94 9.68 -2.73
N PRO A 98 16.71 8.59 -2.89
CA PRO A 98 16.15 7.25 -2.87
C PRO A 98 15.46 6.97 -1.53
N PHE A 99 14.35 6.23 -1.58
CA PHE A 99 13.67 5.78 -0.37
C PHE A 99 14.64 4.99 0.55
N PRO A 100 14.69 5.29 1.86
CA PRO A 100 15.60 4.62 2.79
C PRO A 100 15.12 3.18 3.06
N LYS A 101 15.57 2.22 2.24
CA LYS A 101 15.13 0.81 2.29
C LYS A 101 15.24 0.15 3.67
N HIS A 102 16.21 0.57 4.49
CA HIS A 102 16.38 0.05 5.85
C HIS A 102 15.19 0.37 6.77
N GLU A 103 14.38 1.38 6.43
CA GLU A 103 13.14 1.74 7.13
C GLU A 103 11.96 0.83 6.79
N LEU A 104 12.08 -0.01 5.75
CA LEU A 104 11.04 -0.98 5.41
C LEU A 104 10.87 -2.00 6.54
N LYS A 105 9.62 -2.18 6.95
CA LYS A 105 9.23 -3.18 7.94
C LYS A 105 8.78 -4.45 7.22
N ARG A 106 9.42 -5.57 7.55
CA ARG A 106 9.11 -6.88 6.92
C ARG A 106 7.67 -7.29 7.24
N SER A 107 6.94 -7.74 6.22
CA SER A 107 5.71 -8.51 6.43
C SER A 107 6.07 -9.97 6.72
N ARG A 108 5.10 -10.71 7.26
CA ARG A 108 5.19 -12.17 7.39
C ARG A 108 5.07 -12.87 6.03
N ASP A 109 4.43 -12.21 5.08
CA ASP A 109 4.04 -12.77 3.79
C ASP A 109 5.17 -12.76 2.74
N LEU A 110 5.14 -13.76 1.89
CA LEU A 110 5.79 -13.83 0.59
C LEU A 110 4.76 -13.52 -0.51
N LEU A 111 5.24 -13.27 -1.72
CA LEU A 111 4.35 -13.02 -2.85
C LEU A 111 3.38 -14.19 -3.09
N LYS A 112 3.84 -15.44 -3.01
CA LYS A 112 2.98 -16.63 -3.16
C LYS A 112 1.84 -16.73 -2.15
N ASP A 113 1.96 -16.06 -1.00
CA ASP A 113 0.92 -16.12 0.04
C ASP A 113 -0.28 -15.22 -0.31
N ILE A 114 -0.10 -14.25 -1.22
CA ILE A 114 -1.14 -13.28 -1.59
C ILE A 114 -1.66 -13.43 -3.03
N ILE A 115 -0.96 -14.16 -3.89
CA ILE A 115 -1.42 -14.52 -5.24
C ILE A 115 -2.13 -15.88 -5.14
N ARG A 116 -3.45 -15.86 -5.17
CA ARG A 116 -4.29 -17.02 -5.46
C ARG A 116 -5.13 -16.66 -6.67
#